data_AF-W0RDN0-F1
#
_entry.id   AF-W0RDN0-F1
#
_cell.length_a   1.000
_cell.length_b   1.000
_cell.length_c   1.000
_cell.angle_alpha   90.00
_cell.angle_beta   90.00
_cell.angle_gamma   90.00
#
_symmetry.space_group_name_H-M   'P 1'
#
loop_
_entity.id
_entity.type
_entity.pdbx_description
1 polymer ?
#
loop_
_entity_poly.entity_id
_entity_poly.type
_entity_poly.pdbx_seq_one_letter_code
_entity_poly.pdbx_strand_id
1 'polypeptide(L)'
;MGARARDHALPEARALVERFVAGAIDLATFRQELDRRAKSEWRALALRGPAGAMVLNQLAKHADADSLAAALRAVLPAPPDAPTALERLRAWVRAATALVSDAPNAAPGRLVAFAAACWHVQAPERWPAYHPSARAALAAEEGLFAPTGDAPSDYLAFRHAFLALAAAVGIGDAQLERLCRAHAGRVADDPDFDETLDEPTSVRRRAPRVTRVPRVTRAARVAERPPAYAPAAEPATVAGPADRPAVPGHTQVQWLLARLGRALGCRVWIAANDHARTWEGEALGTLSLPRLPRLGLDDESERLVRLIDVVWISGRHRVAAAFEVERTTSVHSGILRMADLAALAPNLSFPMYVVAPRDRLPKVRRELARPSLQALGLGRRCGFFSAESLVASADAIARFGGGPAAIERLAERVSEPA
;
A
#
# COMPACT_ATOMS: atom_id res chain seq x y z
N MET A 1 -27.32 -10.03 11.54
CA MET A 1 -27.99 -11.16 10.88
C MET A 1 -26.97 -12.00 10.07
N GLY A 2 -25.87 -12.47 10.69
CA GLY A 2 -24.63 -12.76 9.93
C GLY A 2 -24.08 -14.19 9.93
N ALA A 3 -24.06 -14.92 11.06
CA ALA A 3 -23.37 -16.21 11.15
C ALA A 3 -24.19 -17.37 10.55
N ARG A 4 -25.44 -17.58 10.99
CA ARG A 4 -26.29 -18.70 10.54
C ARG A 4 -26.57 -18.73 9.04
N ALA A 5 -26.69 -17.57 8.40
CA ALA A 5 -26.90 -17.48 6.95
C ALA A 5 -25.63 -17.88 6.16
N ARG A 6 -24.45 -17.62 6.71
CA ARG A 6 -23.16 -18.00 6.13
C ARG A 6 -22.89 -19.49 6.28
N ASP A 7 -23.22 -20.05 7.45
CA ASP A 7 -23.04 -21.49 7.73
C ASP A 7 -23.87 -22.38 6.79
N HIS A 8 -25.04 -21.91 6.35
CA HIS A 8 -25.87 -22.61 5.37
C HIS A 8 -25.42 -22.36 3.92
N ALA A 9 -24.94 -21.16 3.60
CA ALA A 9 -24.53 -20.79 2.25
C ALA A 9 -23.17 -21.39 1.82
N LEU A 10 -22.24 -21.55 2.76
CA LEU A 10 -20.87 -21.99 2.47
C LEU A 10 -20.81 -23.39 1.84
N PRO A 11 -21.51 -24.44 2.37
CA PRO A 11 -21.49 -25.77 1.76
C PRO A 11 -22.08 -25.80 0.35
N GLU A 12 -23.15 -25.04 0.09
CA GLU A 12 -23.76 -24.97 -1.23
C GLU A 12 -22.84 -24.28 -2.26
N ALA A 13 -22.21 -23.16 -1.87
CA ALA A 13 -21.28 -22.44 -2.72
C ALA A 13 -20.05 -23.27 -3.03
N ARG A 14 -19.54 -24.00 -2.02
CA ARG A 14 -18.46 -24.96 -2.18
C ARG A 14 -18.84 -26.07 -3.16
N ALA A 15 -20.01 -26.69 -3.00
CA ALA A 15 -20.49 -27.74 -3.88
C ALA A 15 -20.65 -27.25 -5.34
N LEU A 16 -21.08 -26.00 -5.55
CA LEU A 16 -21.14 -25.42 -6.88
C LEU A 16 -19.75 -25.31 -7.54
N VAL A 17 -18.76 -24.77 -6.80
CA VAL A 17 -17.38 -24.63 -7.30
C VAL A 17 -16.77 -26.01 -7.59
N GLU A 18 -16.96 -26.98 -6.69
CA GLU A 18 -16.45 -28.35 -6.85
C GLU A 18 -17.04 -29.04 -8.09
N ARG A 19 -18.36 -28.93 -8.31
CA ARG A 19 -19.02 -29.49 -9.50
C ARG A 19 -18.48 -28.90 -10.80
N PHE A 20 -18.24 -27.58 -10.85
CA PHE A 20 -17.70 -26.93 -12.03
C PHE A 20 -16.24 -27.31 -12.30
N VAL A 21 -15.41 -27.32 -11.25
CA VAL A 21 -14.01 -27.73 -11.30
C VAL A 21 -13.87 -29.19 -11.78
N ALA A 22 -14.73 -30.08 -11.28
CA ALA A 22 -14.76 -31.49 -11.68
C ALA A 22 -15.35 -31.72 -13.09
N GLY A 23 -15.85 -30.68 -13.76
CA GLY A 23 -16.48 -30.79 -15.08
C GLY A 23 -17.90 -31.38 -15.06
N ALA A 24 -18.51 -31.55 -13.87
CA ALA A 24 -19.87 -32.05 -13.73
C ALA A 24 -20.95 -31.03 -14.16
N ILE A 25 -20.58 -29.76 -14.28
CA ILE A 25 -21.39 -28.70 -14.89
C ILE A 25 -20.54 -27.86 -15.83
N ASP A 26 -21.19 -27.28 -16.84
CA ASP A 26 -20.57 -26.37 -17.79
C ASP A 26 -20.47 -24.93 -17.25
N LEU A 27 -19.78 -24.07 -18.01
CA LEU A 27 -19.58 -22.66 -17.65
C LEU A 27 -20.90 -21.88 -17.60
N ALA A 28 -21.85 -22.20 -18.47
CA ALA A 28 -23.15 -21.53 -18.53
C ALA A 28 -23.97 -21.79 -17.26
N THR A 29 -24.05 -23.06 -16.85
CA THR A 29 -24.73 -23.51 -15.63
C THR A 29 -24.06 -22.93 -14.39
N PHE A 30 -22.72 -23.02 -14.31
CA PHE A 30 -21.96 -22.45 -13.20
C PHE A 30 -22.21 -20.95 -13.04
N ARG A 31 -22.14 -20.19 -14.14
CA ARG A 31 -22.39 -18.75 -14.16
C ARG A 31 -23.82 -18.40 -13.72
N GLN A 32 -24.81 -19.10 -14.24
CA GLN A 32 -26.21 -18.85 -13.93
C GLN A 32 -26.53 -19.13 -12.46
N GLU A 33 -26.07 -20.26 -11.91
CA GLU A 33 -26.27 -20.60 -10.51
C GLU A 33 -25.53 -19.64 -9.58
N LEU A 34 -24.28 -19.28 -9.90
CA LEU A 34 -23.48 -18.32 -9.12
C LEU A 34 -24.14 -16.94 -9.10
N ASP A 35 -24.56 -16.42 -10.26
CA ASP A 35 -25.21 -15.10 -10.35
C ASP A 35 -26.55 -15.05 -9.60
N ARG A 36 -27.38 -16.10 -9.73
CA ARG A 36 -28.65 -16.21 -9.02
C ARG A 36 -28.46 -16.24 -7.51
N ARG A 37 -27.63 -17.16 -7.00
CA ARG A 37 -27.46 -17.36 -5.55
C ARG A 37 -26.66 -16.25 -4.88
N ALA A 38 -25.68 -15.63 -5.58
CA ALA A 38 -24.95 -14.47 -5.08
C ALA A 38 -25.84 -13.24 -4.81
N LYS A 39 -26.94 -13.09 -5.54
CA LYS A 39 -27.90 -11.97 -5.35
C LYS A 39 -28.82 -12.18 -4.15
N SER A 40 -29.08 -13.42 -3.74
CA SER A 40 -30.02 -13.78 -2.68
C SER A 40 -29.35 -14.42 -1.46
N GLU A 41 -29.00 -15.69 -1.56
CA GLU A 41 -28.66 -16.60 -0.47
C GLU A 41 -27.20 -16.41 -0.01
N TRP A 42 -26.32 -16.03 -0.93
CA TRP A 42 -24.87 -15.97 -0.68
C TRP A 42 -24.33 -14.56 -0.44
N ARG A 43 -25.18 -13.65 0.06
CA ARG A 43 -24.82 -12.24 0.31
C ARG A 43 -23.62 -12.05 1.24
N ALA A 44 -23.28 -13.08 2.04
CA ALA A 44 -22.16 -13.09 2.97
C ALA A 44 -20.85 -13.71 2.43
N LEU A 45 -20.80 -14.15 1.16
CA LEU A 45 -19.67 -14.93 0.61
C LEU A 45 -18.75 -14.17 -0.34
N ALA A 46 -18.79 -12.83 -0.36
CA ALA A 46 -17.99 -11.99 -1.27
C ALA A 46 -18.20 -12.23 -2.79
N LEU A 47 -19.14 -13.10 -3.18
CA LEU A 47 -19.41 -13.47 -4.58
C LEU A 47 -20.40 -12.51 -5.28
N ARG A 48 -20.86 -11.45 -4.61
CA ARG A 48 -21.81 -10.48 -5.15
C ARG A 48 -21.09 -9.25 -5.72
N GLY A 49 -21.63 -8.67 -6.79
CA GLY A 49 -21.25 -7.34 -7.28
C GLY A 49 -20.04 -7.35 -8.23
N PRO A 50 -19.35 -6.20 -8.39
CA PRO A 50 -18.34 -5.98 -9.44
C PRO A 50 -17.07 -6.82 -9.29
N ALA A 51 -16.79 -7.34 -8.08
CA ALA A 51 -15.69 -8.26 -7.81
C ALA A 51 -16.14 -9.74 -7.69
N GLY A 52 -17.42 -10.01 -7.97
CA GLY A 52 -18.06 -11.32 -7.84
C GLY A 52 -18.68 -11.77 -9.17
N ALA A 53 -19.97 -12.13 -9.16
CA ALA A 53 -20.72 -12.60 -10.33
C ALA A 53 -20.59 -11.71 -11.58
N MET A 54 -20.39 -10.39 -11.43
CA MET A 54 -20.22 -9.49 -12.57
C MET A 54 -18.91 -9.71 -13.33
N VAL A 55 -17.83 -10.14 -12.65
CA VAL A 55 -16.56 -10.51 -13.30
C VAL A 55 -16.82 -11.67 -14.26
N LEU A 56 -17.44 -12.73 -13.76
CA LEU A 56 -17.73 -13.93 -14.54
C LEU A 56 -18.68 -13.62 -15.73
N ASN A 57 -19.70 -12.78 -15.51
CA ASN A 57 -20.61 -12.34 -16.56
C ASN A 57 -19.91 -11.51 -17.65
N GLN A 58 -18.98 -10.63 -17.27
CA GLN A 58 -18.23 -9.85 -18.26
C GLN A 58 -17.23 -10.69 -19.02
N LEU A 59 -16.46 -11.55 -18.34
CA LEU A 59 -15.54 -12.46 -19.02
C LEU A 59 -16.30 -13.37 -20.01
N ALA A 60 -17.41 -13.97 -19.59
CA ALA A 60 -18.21 -14.85 -20.45
C ALA A 60 -18.90 -14.13 -21.63
N LYS A 61 -18.99 -12.79 -21.60
CA LYS A 61 -19.53 -12.00 -22.71
C LYS A 61 -18.51 -11.81 -23.84
N HIS A 62 -17.22 -11.78 -23.50
CA HIS A 62 -16.15 -11.38 -24.41
C HIS A 62 -15.16 -12.49 -24.74
N ALA A 63 -15.03 -13.48 -23.86
CA ALA A 63 -14.13 -14.61 -24.01
C ALA A 63 -14.81 -15.80 -24.69
N ASP A 64 -14.00 -16.59 -25.41
CA ASP A 64 -14.38 -17.94 -25.82
C ASP A 64 -14.72 -18.81 -24.58
N ALA A 65 -15.81 -19.58 -24.69
CA ALA A 65 -16.38 -20.30 -23.55
C ALA A 65 -15.46 -21.43 -23.05
N ASP A 66 -14.80 -22.14 -23.97
CA ASP A 66 -13.91 -23.25 -23.63
C ASP A 66 -12.61 -22.74 -23.00
N SER A 67 -12.04 -21.68 -23.57
CA SER A 67 -10.85 -21.01 -23.07
C SER A 67 -11.08 -20.42 -21.67
N LEU A 68 -12.21 -19.76 -21.45
CA LEU A 68 -12.59 -19.23 -20.14
C LEU A 68 -12.87 -20.35 -19.14
N ALA A 69 -13.56 -21.42 -19.55
CA ALA A 69 -13.82 -22.57 -18.68
C ALA A 69 -12.52 -23.24 -18.25
N ALA A 70 -11.55 -23.41 -19.16
CA ALA A 70 -10.23 -23.96 -18.85
C ALA A 70 -9.46 -23.07 -17.86
N ALA A 71 -9.43 -21.75 -18.10
CA ALA A 71 -8.76 -20.80 -17.20
C ALA A 71 -9.38 -20.80 -15.79
N LEU A 72 -10.72 -20.85 -15.70
CA LEU A 72 -11.42 -20.93 -14.42
C LEU A 72 -11.15 -22.25 -13.70
N ARG A 73 -11.21 -23.39 -14.39
CA ARG A 73 -10.89 -24.70 -13.77
C ARG A 73 -9.46 -24.77 -13.25
N ALA A 74 -8.52 -24.02 -13.85
CA ALA A 74 -7.14 -23.94 -13.37
C ALA A 74 -6.99 -23.09 -12.10
N VAL A 75 -7.70 -21.96 -11.98
CA VAL A 75 -7.56 -21.04 -10.84
C VAL A 75 -8.47 -21.37 -9.66
N LEU A 76 -9.70 -21.83 -9.90
CA LEU A 76 -10.72 -21.97 -8.87
C LEU A 76 -10.44 -23.00 -7.75
N PRO A 77 -9.71 -24.11 -7.96
CA PRO A 77 -9.36 -25.02 -6.88
C PRO A 77 -8.53 -24.31 -5.81
N ALA A 78 -8.92 -24.40 -4.54
CA ALA A 78 -8.19 -23.77 -3.45
C ALA A 78 -6.72 -24.24 -3.42
N PRO A 79 -5.74 -23.33 -3.47
CA PRO A 79 -4.33 -23.71 -3.51
C PRO A 79 -3.85 -24.29 -2.16
N PRO A 80 -2.87 -25.21 -2.18
CA PRO A 80 -2.32 -25.80 -0.97
C PRO A 80 -1.43 -24.81 -0.19
N ASP A 81 -0.81 -23.84 -0.85
CA ASP A 81 0.12 -22.90 -0.23
C ASP A 81 0.16 -21.56 -0.96
N ALA A 82 0.84 -20.58 -0.32
CA ALA A 82 0.97 -19.22 -0.85
C ALA A 82 1.75 -19.13 -2.18
N PRO A 83 2.87 -19.86 -2.39
CA PRO A 83 3.55 -19.89 -3.68
C PRO A 83 2.66 -20.37 -4.82
N THR A 84 1.94 -21.48 -4.64
CA THR A 84 1.02 -22.02 -5.65
C THR A 84 -0.12 -21.05 -5.92
N ALA A 85 -0.63 -20.37 -4.89
CA ALA A 85 -1.66 -19.35 -5.05
C ALA A 85 -1.16 -18.17 -5.90
N LEU A 86 0.05 -17.67 -5.64
CA LEU A 86 0.64 -16.57 -6.40
C LEU A 86 0.82 -16.94 -7.88
N GLU A 87 1.32 -18.14 -8.16
CA GLU A 87 1.47 -18.64 -9.52
C GLU A 87 0.12 -18.73 -10.24
N ARG A 88 -0.88 -19.35 -9.61
CA ARG A 88 -2.24 -19.48 -10.17
C ARG A 88 -2.90 -18.12 -10.41
N LEU A 89 -2.76 -17.16 -9.50
CA LEU A 89 -3.32 -15.81 -9.69
C LEU A 89 -2.63 -15.06 -10.83
N ARG A 90 -1.30 -15.17 -10.95
CA ARG A 90 -0.56 -14.55 -12.05
C ARG A 90 -0.96 -15.15 -13.40
N ALA A 91 -1.09 -16.47 -13.47
CA ALA A 91 -1.57 -17.16 -14.67
C ALA A 91 -3.01 -16.76 -15.01
N TRP A 92 -3.89 -16.71 -14.01
CA TRP A 92 -5.28 -16.30 -14.15
C TRP A 92 -5.42 -14.86 -14.64
N VAL A 93 -4.74 -13.90 -14.02
CA VAL A 93 -4.79 -12.49 -14.44
C VAL A 93 -4.31 -12.35 -15.88
N ARG A 94 -3.18 -12.98 -16.24
CA ARG A 94 -2.69 -12.95 -17.64
C ARG A 94 -3.71 -13.55 -18.62
N ALA A 95 -4.27 -14.73 -18.31
CA ALA A 95 -5.22 -15.41 -19.18
C ALA A 95 -6.52 -14.60 -19.34
N ALA A 96 -7.10 -14.14 -18.23
CA ALA A 96 -8.36 -13.39 -18.23
C ALA A 96 -8.22 -12.01 -18.91
N THR A 97 -7.10 -11.31 -18.72
CA THR A 97 -6.83 -10.05 -19.42
C THR A 97 -6.59 -10.26 -20.92
N ALA A 98 -5.94 -11.36 -21.32
CA ALA A 98 -5.77 -11.69 -22.74
C ALA A 98 -7.10 -12.04 -23.43
N LEU A 99 -8.07 -12.59 -22.68
CA LEU A 99 -9.39 -12.93 -23.19
C LEU A 99 -10.31 -11.70 -23.36
N VAL A 100 -9.97 -10.55 -22.76
CA VAL A 100 -10.83 -9.36 -22.81
C VAL A 100 -10.01 -8.09 -22.98
N SER A 101 -9.98 -7.56 -24.20
CA SER A 101 -9.15 -6.41 -24.57
C SER A 101 -9.60 -5.06 -23.99
N ASP A 102 -10.87 -4.92 -23.56
CA ASP A 102 -11.44 -3.67 -23.03
C ASP A 102 -12.66 -3.93 -22.11
N ALA A 103 -12.45 -4.52 -20.94
CA ALA A 103 -13.52 -4.63 -19.93
C ALA A 103 -13.10 -4.03 -18.58
N PRO A 104 -13.83 -3.01 -18.09
CA PRO A 104 -13.51 -2.38 -16.82
C PRO A 104 -13.59 -3.35 -15.63
N ASN A 105 -14.47 -4.37 -15.62
CA ASN A 105 -14.49 -5.37 -14.53
C ASN A 105 -13.50 -6.54 -14.72
N ALA A 106 -12.67 -6.52 -15.77
CA ALA A 106 -11.53 -7.43 -15.92
C ALA A 106 -10.22 -6.85 -15.33
N ALA A 107 -10.31 -5.77 -14.55
CA ALA A 107 -9.18 -5.22 -13.82
C ALA A 107 -8.53 -6.29 -12.91
N PRO A 108 -7.18 -6.36 -12.82
CA PRO A 108 -6.47 -7.39 -12.06
C PRO A 108 -6.96 -7.57 -10.62
N GLY A 109 -7.28 -6.47 -9.92
CA GLY A 109 -7.80 -6.53 -8.56
C GLY A 109 -9.14 -7.26 -8.43
N ARG A 110 -10.06 -7.07 -9.39
CA ARG A 110 -11.38 -7.73 -9.41
C ARG A 110 -11.26 -9.20 -9.78
N LEU A 111 -10.36 -9.53 -10.71
CA LEU A 111 -10.03 -10.91 -11.08
C LEU A 111 -9.46 -11.70 -9.89
N VAL A 112 -8.56 -11.09 -9.14
CA VAL A 112 -7.98 -11.69 -7.92
C VAL A 112 -9.02 -11.81 -6.82
N ALA A 113 -9.86 -10.79 -6.60
CA ALA A 113 -10.93 -10.83 -5.60
C ALA A 113 -11.95 -11.95 -5.89
N PHE A 114 -12.30 -12.16 -7.16
CA PHE A 114 -13.18 -13.25 -7.57
C PHE A 114 -12.58 -14.63 -7.27
N ALA A 115 -11.32 -14.87 -7.66
CA ALA A 115 -10.63 -16.14 -7.37
C ALA A 115 -10.51 -16.37 -5.84
N ALA A 116 -10.13 -15.33 -5.09
CA ALA A 116 -10.05 -15.38 -3.63
C ALA A 116 -11.39 -15.72 -2.97
N ALA A 117 -12.51 -15.18 -3.46
CA ALA A 117 -13.85 -15.52 -2.97
C ALA A 117 -14.20 -16.99 -3.21
N CYS A 118 -13.81 -17.56 -4.36
CA CYS A 118 -13.98 -18.98 -4.63
C CYS A 118 -13.08 -19.88 -3.77
N TRP A 119 -11.86 -19.45 -3.45
CA TRP A 119 -11.00 -20.17 -2.51
C TRP A 119 -11.53 -20.12 -1.08
N HIS A 120 -12.10 -18.98 -0.71
CA HIS A 120 -12.70 -18.76 0.60
C HIS A 120 -13.89 -19.68 0.88
N VAL A 121 -14.75 -19.95 -0.11
CA VAL A 121 -15.86 -20.91 0.09
C VAL A 121 -15.37 -22.35 0.29
N GLN A 122 -14.20 -22.70 -0.23
CA GLN A 122 -13.61 -24.04 -0.07
C GLN A 122 -12.82 -24.18 1.23
N ALA A 123 -12.07 -23.14 1.62
CA ALA A 123 -11.19 -23.16 2.78
C ALA A 123 -11.08 -21.76 3.43
N PRO A 124 -12.12 -21.31 4.17
CA PRO A 124 -12.22 -19.94 4.66
C PRO A 124 -11.10 -19.56 5.63
N GLU A 125 -10.67 -20.50 6.48
CA GLU A 125 -9.57 -20.31 7.45
C GLU A 125 -8.19 -20.20 6.80
N ARG A 126 -8.05 -20.64 5.54
CA ARG A 126 -6.77 -20.61 4.80
C ARG A 126 -6.73 -19.53 3.75
N TRP A 127 -7.88 -19.15 3.20
CA TRP A 127 -8.00 -18.22 2.09
C TRP A 127 -9.11 -17.23 2.45
N PRO A 128 -8.79 -16.12 3.15
CA PRO A 128 -9.78 -15.10 3.48
C PRO A 128 -10.28 -14.42 2.20
N ALA A 129 -11.56 -14.04 2.20
CA ALA A 129 -12.14 -13.26 1.12
C ALA A 129 -11.51 -11.85 1.08
N TYR A 130 -11.26 -11.36 -0.14
CA TYR A 130 -10.56 -10.08 -0.36
C TYR A 130 -11.51 -8.87 -0.28
N HIS A 131 -12.21 -8.73 0.86
CA HIS A 131 -13.22 -7.70 1.06
C HIS A 131 -12.63 -6.28 1.11
N PRO A 132 -13.26 -5.28 0.46
CA PRO A 132 -12.82 -3.88 0.56
C PRO A 132 -12.72 -3.37 1.99
N SER A 133 -13.69 -3.68 2.85
CA SER A 133 -13.69 -3.29 4.26
C SER A 133 -12.51 -3.88 5.05
N ALA A 134 -12.17 -5.14 4.80
CA ALA A 134 -11.01 -5.79 5.42
C ALA A 134 -9.70 -5.19 4.91
N ARG A 135 -9.60 -4.93 3.61
CA ARG A 135 -8.43 -4.26 3.01
C ARG A 135 -8.25 -2.86 3.59
N ALA A 136 -9.32 -2.06 3.64
CA ALA A 136 -9.30 -0.71 4.18
C ALA A 136 -8.93 -0.69 5.66
N ALA A 137 -9.54 -1.56 6.48
CA ALA A 137 -9.21 -1.64 7.91
C ALA A 137 -7.74 -2.06 8.14
N LEU A 138 -7.24 -3.03 7.38
CA LEU A 138 -5.83 -3.44 7.50
C LEU A 138 -4.86 -2.42 6.90
N ALA A 139 -5.29 -1.58 5.95
CA ALA A 139 -4.47 -0.51 5.39
C ALA A 139 -4.47 0.75 6.26
N ALA A 140 -5.54 0.98 7.02
CA ALA A 140 -5.67 2.09 7.96
C ALA A 140 -4.77 1.90 9.19
N GLU A 141 -4.50 0.66 9.58
CA GLU A 141 -3.62 0.31 10.70
C GLU A 141 -2.18 0.10 10.21
N GLU A 142 -1.26 0.92 10.71
CA GLU A 142 0.14 0.95 10.25
C GLU A 142 0.81 -0.44 10.34
N GLY A 143 1.39 -0.87 9.22
CA GLY A 143 2.25 -2.07 9.16
C GLY A 143 1.52 -3.40 8.96
N LEU A 144 0.18 -3.41 8.88
CA LEU A 144 -0.57 -4.65 8.64
C LEU A 144 -0.66 -4.99 7.14
N PHE A 145 -1.11 -4.07 6.29
CA PHE A 145 -1.27 -4.35 4.86
C PHE A 145 -1.12 -3.08 4.03
N ALA A 146 -0.22 -3.07 3.04
CA ALA A 146 -0.09 -1.98 2.08
C ALA A 146 -0.14 -2.55 0.65
N PRO A 147 -1.09 -2.12 -0.20
CA PRO A 147 -1.15 -2.56 -1.59
C PRO A 147 0.01 -1.96 -2.40
N THR A 148 0.68 -2.80 -3.19
CA THR A 148 1.82 -2.50 -4.06
C THR A 148 1.40 -2.21 -5.50
N GLY A 149 0.15 -2.55 -5.87
CA GLY A 149 -0.37 -2.47 -7.23
C GLY A 149 -0.22 -3.77 -8.03
N ASP A 150 0.58 -4.73 -7.58
CA ASP A 150 0.59 -6.09 -8.11
C ASP A 150 -0.53 -6.90 -7.44
N ALA A 151 -1.72 -6.90 -8.03
CA ALA A 151 -2.93 -7.47 -7.42
C ALA A 151 -2.76 -8.90 -6.87
N PRO A 152 -2.10 -9.86 -7.56
CA PRO A 152 -1.77 -11.16 -6.99
C PRO A 152 -0.94 -11.08 -5.70
N SER A 153 0.17 -10.33 -5.70
CA SER A 153 1.03 -10.19 -4.52
C SER A 153 0.32 -9.45 -3.39
N ASP A 154 -0.49 -8.44 -3.72
CA ASP A 154 -1.29 -7.69 -2.75
C ASP A 154 -2.29 -8.60 -2.04
N TYR A 155 -2.95 -9.52 -2.74
CA TYR A 155 -3.82 -10.49 -2.08
C TYR A 155 -3.05 -11.41 -1.13
N LEU A 156 -1.84 -11.85 -1.50
CA LEU A 156 -1.02 -12.70 -0.64
C LEU A 156 -0.54 -11.94 0.62
N ALA A 157 -0.16 -10.67 0.47
CA ALA A 157 0.18 -9.80 1.59
C ALA A 157 -1.02 -9.56 2.50
N PHE A 158 -2.19 -9.25 1.92
CA PHE A 158 -3.45 -9.14 2.65
C PHE A 158 -3.77 -10.42 3.41
N ARG A 159 -3.69 -11.58 2.76
CA ARG A 159 -3.96 -12.88 3.37
C ARG A 159 -3.06 -13.10 4.58
N HIS A 160 -1.76 -12.86 4.43
CA HIS A 160 -0.80 -13.00 5.51
C HIS A 160 -1.19 -12.12 6.70
N ALA A 161 -1.45 -10.83 6.45
CA ALA A 161 -1.85 -9.87 7.46
C ALA A 161 -3.16 -10.24 8.17
N PHE A 162 -4.18 -10.60 7.39
CA PHE A 162 -5.50 -10.96 7.88
C PHE A 162 -5.45 -12.20 8.77
N LEU A 163 -4.74 -13.25 8.35
CA LEU A 163 -4.59 -14.48 9.13
C LEU A 163 -3.73 -14.27 10.38
N ALA A 164 -2.65 -13.48 10.27
CA ALA A 164 -1.82 -13.13 11.41
C ALA A 164 -2.62 -12.35 12.47
N LEU A 165 -3.45 -11.39 12.04
CA LEU A 165 -4.32 -10.63 12.93
C LEU A 165 -5.41 -11.51 13.57
N ALA A 166 -6.05 -12.37 12.78
CA ALA A 166 -7.04 -13.32 13.29
C ALA A 166 -6.44 -14.23 14.38
N ALA A 167 -5.25 -14.76 14.13
CA ALA A 167 -4.51 -15.58 15.08
C ALA A 167 -4.10 -14.81 16.34
N ALA A 168 -3.58 -13.59 16.19
CA ALA A 168 -3.13 -12.76 17.31
C ALA A 168 -4.30 -12.34 18.24
N VAL A 169 -5.48 -12.10 17.68
CA VAL A 169 -6.69 -11.71 18.43
C VAL A 169 -7.48 -12.94 18.91
N GLY A 170 -7.18 -14.13 18.40
CA GLY A 170 -7.85 -15.38 18.78
C GLY A 170 -9.29 -15.47 18.28
N ILE A 171 -9.57 -14.92 17.09
CA ILE A 171 -10.91 -14.89 16.48
C ILE A 171 -10.89 -15.49 15.08
N GLY A 172 -12.01 -16.09 14.65
CA GLY A 172 -12.15 -16.67 13.32
C GLY A 172 -12.34 -15.63 12.22
N ASP A 173 -12.21 -16.07 10.96
CA ASP A 173 -12.29 -15.21 9.76
C ASP A 173 -13.55 -14.33 9.73
N ALA A 174 -14.71 -14.91 10.03
CA ALA A 174 -15.99 -14.23 9.96
C ALA A 174 -16.17 -13.22 11.10
N GLN A 175 -15.52 -13.45 12.25
CA GLN A 175 -15.50 -12.49 13.36
C GLN A 175 -14.62 -11.30 13.01
N LEU A 176 -13.42 -11.55 12.46
CA LEU A 176 -12.51 -10.49 12.04
C LEU A 176 -13.12 -9.64 10.90
N GLU A 177 -13.75 -10.26 9.91
CA GLU A 177 -14.43 -9.54 8.82
C GLU A 177 -15.51 -8.58 9.35
N ARG A 178 -16.30 -9.01 10.35
CA ARG A 178 -17.29 -8.15 11.00
C ARG A 178 -16.65 -6.99 11.77
N LEU A 179 -15.51 -7.23 12.43
CA LEU A 179 -14.76 -6.17 13.10
C LEU A 179 -14.20 -5.16 12.10
N CYS A 180 -13.59 -5.62 11.01
CA CYS A 180 -13.11 -4.75 9.94
C CYS A 180 -14.25 -3.95 9.33
N ARG A 181 -15.43 -4.56 9.12
CA ARG A 181 -16.61 -3.86 8.62
C ARG A 181 -17.14 -2.83 9.62
N ALA A 182 -17.16 -3.14 10.92
CA ALA A 182 -17.57 -2.19 11.95
C ALA A 182 -16.56 -1.04 12.11
N HIS A 183 -15.26 -1.31 11.95
CA HIS A 183 -14.21 -0.30 11.93
C HIS A 183 -14.37 0.60 10.69
N ALA A 184 -14.48 0.03 9.49
CA ALA A 184 -14.73 0.79 8.27
C ALA A 184 -16.04 1.59 8.34
N GLY A 185 -17.09 1.05 8.97
CA GLY A 185 -18.35 1.77 9.18
C GLY A 185 -18.27 2.94 10.18
N ARG A 186 -17.36 2.89 11.16
CA ARG A 186 -17.06 4.04 12.04
C ARG A 186 -16.22 5.11 11.35
N VAL A 187 -15.42 4.71 10.36
CA VAL A 187 -14.72 5.62 9.46
C VAL A 187 -15.71 6.22 8.44
N ALA A 188 -16.80 5.53 8.08
CA ALA A 188 -17.83 6.04 7.17
C ALA A 188 -18.80 7.09 7.78
N ASP A 189 -18.86 7.24 9.12
CA ASP A 189 -19.55 8.36 9.78
C ASP A 189 -18.64 9.62 9.90
N ASP A 190 -17.41 9.54 9.38
CA ASP A 190 -16.56 10.69 9.10
C ASP A 190 -17.09 11.39 7.83
N PRO A 191 -17.43 12.69 7.87
CA PRO A 191 -17.95 13.42 6.71
C PRO A 191 -17.00 13.46 5.50
N ASP A 192 -15.75 13.01 5.64
CA ASP A 192 -14.73 12.97 4.57
C ASP A 192 -14.40 11.56 4.05
N PHE A 193 -15.13 10.50 4.43
CA PHE A 193 -14.88 9.14 3.91
C PHE A 193 -15.55 8.87 2.55
N ASP A 194 -14.75 8.82 1.49
CA ASP A 194 -15.17 8.41 0.15
C ASP A 194 -15.07 6.88 -0.01
N GLU A 195 -16.21 6.21 -0.13
CA GLU A 195 -16.30 4.75 -0.32
C GLU A 195 -15.97 4.30 -1.76
N THR A 196 -15.47 5.18 -2.64
CA THR A 196 -15.27 4.87 -4.06
C THR A 196 -13.81 4.85 -4.49
N LEU A 197 -13.19 3.66 -4.43
CA LEU A 197 -12.04 3.35 -5.28
C LEU A 197 -12.57 2.75 -6.61
N ASP A 198 -12.45 3.56 -7.67
CA ASP A 198 -12.67 3.34 -9.12
C ASP A 198 -14.06 3.65 -9.72
N GLU A 199 -14.35 4.94 -10.03
CA GLU A 199 -14.38 5.54 -11.40
C GLU A 199 -14.96 6.99 -11.40
N PRO A 200 -14.59 7.86 -12.36
CA PRO A 200 -15.12 9.22 -12.46
C PRO A 200 -16.39 9.23 -13.33
N THR A 201 -17.56 9.49 -12.74
CA THR A 201 -18.65 10.18 -13.46
C THR A 201 -19.68 10.78 -12.51
N SER A 202 -20.21 11.90 -12.95
CA SER A 202 -21.18 12.79 -12.32
C SER A 202 -22.46 12.09 -11.84
N VAL A 203 -23.04 12.58 -10.73
CA VAL A 203 -24.38 13.21 -10.69
C VAL A 203 -24.93 13.34 -9.24
N ARG A 204 -25.27 14.59 -8.88
CA ARG A 204 -26.29 15.12 -7.95
C ARG A 204 -26.42 14.59 -6.51
N ARG A 205 -26.04 15.49 -5.58
CA ARG A 205 -26.34 15.47 -4.14
C ARG A 205 -27.85 15.54 -3.82
N ARG A 206 -28.29 14.71 -2.87
CA ARG A 206 -29.43 15.00 -1.97
C ARG A 206 -29.03 14.63 -0.54
N ALA A 207 -29.06 15.62 0.36
CA ALA A 207 -28.67 15.47 1.76
C ALA A 207 -29.77 14.82 2.61
N PRO A 208 -29.40 14.16 3.73
CA PRO A 208 -30.28 14.16 4.89
C PRO A 208 -29.60 14.52 6.23
N ARG A 209 -30.42 15.27 6.98
CA ARG A 209 -30.46 15.68 8.39
C ARG A 209 -29.58 14.99 9.45
N VAL A 210 -28.92 15.88 10.20
CA VAL A 210 -28.26 15.71 11.50
C VAL A 210 -29.23 15.23 12.60
N THR A 211 -28.80 14.26 13.39
CA THR A 211 -29.27 14.06 14.78
C THR A 211 -28.08 13.86 15.71
N ARG A 212 -27.96 14.70 16.75
CA ARG A 212 -27.03 14.58 17.89
C ARG A 212 -27.49 13.45 18.82
N VAL A 213 -26.59 12.70 19.49
CA VAL A 213 -26.08 12.75 20.91
C VAL A 213 -25.34 11.41 21.22
N PRO A 214 -24.70 11.13 22.39
CA PRO A 214 -23.97 11.95 23.37
C PRO A 214 -22.52 11.46 23.66
N ARG A 215 -21.76 12.33 24.33
CA ARG A 215 -20.38 12.18 24.82
C ARG A 215 -20.27 11.16 25.97
N VAL A 216 -19.36 10.19 25.89
CA VAL A 216 -19.00 9.28 26.99
C VAL A 216 -17.54 9.49 27.40
N THR A 217 -17.34 9.47 28.71
CA THR A 217 -16.15 9.84 29.47
C THR A 217 -14.99 8.85 29.36
N ARG A 218 -13.77 9.42 29.37
CA ARG A 218 -12.46 8.76 29.39
C ARG A 218 -12.27 7.96 30.69
N ALA A 219 -11.92 6.69 30.58
CA ALA A 219 -11.30 5.93 31.66
C ALA A 219 -9.97 5.33 31.15
N ALA A 220 -8.90 5.61 31.89
CA ALA A 220 -7.55 5.16 31.61
C ALA A 220 -7.41 3.64 31.76
N ARG A 221 -6.68 2.99 30.84
CA ARG A 221 -6.00 1.72 31.11
C ARG A 221 -4.57 1.76 30.56
N VAL A 222 -3.69 1.24 31.40
CA VAL A 222 -2.23 1.19 31.29
C VAL A 222 -1.83 0.29 30.11
N ALA A 223 -0.84 0.76 29.36
CA ALA A 223 -0.28 0.09 28.19
C ALA A 223 0.61 -1.09 28.61
N GLU A 224 0.31 -2.29 28.14
CA GLU A 224 1.28 -3.37 28.00
C GLU A 224 1.76 -3.41 26.54
N ARG A 225 3.07 -3.57 26.39
CA ARG A 225 3.82 -3.42 25.13
C ARG A 225 4.00 -4.80 24.47
N PRO A 226 3.46 -5.07 23.27
CA PRO A 226 3.73 -6.32 22.56
C PRO A 226 5.11 -6.32 21.88
N PRO A 227 5.66 -7.51 21.56
CA PRO A 227 7.07 -7.69 21.22
C PRO A 227 7.42 -7.21 19.81
N ALA A 228 8.70 -6.86 19.62
CA ALA A 228 9.26 -6.43 18.34
C ALA A 228 9.32 -7.59 17.34
N TYR A 229 8.72 -7.40 16.15
CA TYR A 229 8.83 -8.29 15.00
C TYR A 229 10.12 -7.96 14.23
N ALA A 230 10.95 -8.98 14.02
CA ALA A 230 12.20 -8.89 13.27
C ALA A 230 11.94 -9.07 11.76
N PRO A 231 12.55 -8.26 10.87
CA PRO A 231 12.38 -8.44 9.43
C PRO A 231 13.16 -9.66 8.93
N ALA A 232 12.54 -10.42 8.04
CA ALA A 232 13.17 -11.51 7.30
C ALA A 232 14.26 -10.96 6.36
N ALA A 233 15.40 -11.63 6.33
CA ALA A 233 16.57 -11.30 5.52
C ALA A 233 16.23 -11.28 4.01
N GLU A 234 16.70 -10.24 3.33
CA GLU A 234 16.63 -10.11 1.87
C GLU A 234 17.51 -11.18 1.18
N PRO A 235 17.06 -11.81 0.07
CA PRO A 235 17.90 -12.74 -0.69
C PRO A 235 18.99 -11.99 -1.46
N ALA A 236 20.20 -12.57 -1.44
CA ALA A 236 21.36 -12.09 -2.16
C ALA A 236 21.11 -12.03 -3.67
N THR A 237 21.45 -10.90 -4.28
CA THR A 237 21.35 -10.61 -5.72
C THR A 237 22.31 -11.47 -6.52
N VAL A 238 21.79 -12.20 -7.51
CA VAL A 238 22.57 -12.93 -8.50
C VAL A 238 23.05 -11.96 -9.58
N ALA A 239 24.37 -11.89 -9.78
CA ALA A 239 25.02 -11.02 -10.76
C ALA A 239 24.84 -11.52 -12.20
N GLY A 240 24.43 -10.62 -13.09
CA GLY A 240 24.54 -10.71 -14.56
C GLY A 240 25.35 -9.51 -15.09
N PRO A 241 25.87 -9.58 -16.33
CA PRO A 241 27.14 -8.94 -16.71
C PRO A 241 27.08 -7.40 -16.78
N ALA A 242 28.20 -6.80 -16.40
CA ALA A 242 28.44 -5.38 -16.21
C ALA A 242 28.73 -4.65 -17.53
N ASP A 243 28.07 -3.50 -17.76
CA ASP A 243 28.73 -2.25 -18.21
C ASP A 243 27.86 -0.98 -18.06
N ARG A 244 27.05 -0.88 -17.00
CA ARG A 244 26.50 0.40 -16.51
C ARG A 244 26.75 0.49 -15.01
N PRO A 245 27.15 1.64 -14.46
CA PRO A 245 27.20 1.81 -13.02
C PRO A 245 25.83 1.47 -12.46
N ALA A 246 25.78 0.52 -11.54
CA ALA A 246 24.53 0.08 -10.94
C ALA A 246 23.85 1.28 -10.26
N VAL A 247 22.57 1.48 -10.58
CA VAL A 247 21.78 2.58 -10.00
C VAL A 247 21.74 2.39 -8.47
N PRO A 248 22.14 3.41 -7.67
CA PRO A 248 22.25 3.25 -6.23
C PRO A 248 20.97 2.74 -5.55
N GLY A 249 21.15 1.86 -4.56
CA GLY A 249 20.12 1.29 -3.68
C GLY A 249 19.31 2.35 -2.92
N HIS A 250 18.06 2.05 -2.53
CA HIS A 250 17.31 2.90 -1.58
C HIS A 250 18.05 2.95 -0.24
N THR A 251 18.42 1.78 0.28
CA THR A 251 19.24 1.62 1.48
C THR A 251 20.62 2.27 1.36
N GLN A 252 21.27 2.17 0.19
CA GLN A 252 22.56 2.84 -0.07
C GLN A 252 22.43 4.36 0.02
N VAL A 253 21.40 4.95 -0.58
CA VAL A 253 21.17 6.39 -0.54
C VAL A 253 20.83 6.85 0.88
N GLN A 254 19.98 6.13 1.61
CA GLN A 254 19.70 6.42 3.02
C GLN A 254 20.97 6.36 3.87
N TRP A 255 21.80 5.33 3.69
CA TRP A 255 23.09 5.19 4.38
C TRP A 255 24.03 6.37 4.07
N LEU A 256 24.16 6.76 2.80
CA LEU A 256 24.99 7.90 2.38
C LEU A 256 24.50 9.22 2.98
N LEU A 257 23.20 9.50 2.91
CA LEU A 257 22.59 10.69 3.49
C LEU A 257 22.80 10.73 5.01
N ALA A 258 22.76 9.59 5.69
CA ALA A 258 22.96 9.52 7.12
C ALA A 258 24.43 9.77 7.52
N ARG A 259 25.38 9.16 6.82
CA ARG A 259 26.81 9.43 7.03
C ARG A 259 27.16 10.89 6.74
N LEU A 260 26.61 11.43 5.66
CA LEU A 260 26.81 12.82 5.27
C LEU A 260 26.24 13.78 6.30
N GLY A 261 25.01 13.54 6.78
CA GLY A 261 24.40 14.35 7.84
C GLY A 261 25.25 14.39 9.10
N ARG A 262 25.79 13.25 9.54
CA ARG A 262 26.71 13.17 10.68
C ARG A 262 28.01 13.94 10.43
N ALA A 263 28.62 13.78 9.26
CA ALA A 263 29.84 14.51 8.89
C ALA A 263 29.63 16.04 8.87
N LEU A 264 28.43 16.49 8.49
CA LEU A 264 28.03 17.90 8.50
C LEU A 264 27.54 18.40 9.87
N GLY A 265 27.76 17.65 10.95
CA GLY A 265 27.43 18.05 12.33
C GLY A 265 25.96 17.92 12.69
N CYS A 266 25.17 17.16 11.92
CA CYS A 266 23.78 16.90 12.23
C CYS A 266 23.61 15.59 13.00
N ARG A 267 22.56 15.54 13.82
CA ARG A 267 21.97 14.28 14.27
C ARG A 267 21.02 13.81 13.17
N VAL A 268 20.97 12.50 12.92
CA VAL A 268 20.20 11.95 11.82
C VAL A 268 19.07 11.10 12.37
N TRP A 269 17.87 11.27 11.85
CA TRP A 269 16.78 10.31 11.98
C TRP A 269 16.61 9.61 10.63
N ILE A 270 16.50 8.29 10.66
CA ILE A 270 16.08 7.47 9.52
C ILE A 270 14.72 6.89 9.90
N ALA A 271 13.81 6.78 8.94
CA ALA A 271 12.51 6.16 9.18
C ALA A 271 12.67 4.79 9.85
N ALA A 272 11.92 4.54 10.93
CA ALA A 272 12.18 3.42 11.85
C ALA A 272 12.04 2.04 11.18
N ASN A 273 11.18 1.94 10.16
CA ASN A 273 10.98 0.76 9.32
C ASN A 273 12.25 0.33 8.58
N ASP A 274 13.21 1.23 8.36
CA ASP A 274 14.45 0.92 7.64
C ASP A 274 15.66 0.69 8.56
N HIS A 275 15.52 0.82 9.88
CA HIS A 275 16.65 0.70 10.84
C HIS A 275 17.37 -0.65 10.78
N ALA A 276 16.64 -1.73 10.45
CA ALA A 276 17.20 -3.08 10.37
C ALA A 276 17.95 -3.35 9.06
N ARG A 277 17.78 -2.50 8.04
CA ARG A 277 18.50 -2.68 6.77
C ARG A 277 19.97 -2.36 6.95
N THR A 278 20.82 -3.05 6.20
CA THR A 278 22.27 -2.90 6.28
C THR A 278 22.85 -2.48 4.94
N TRP A 279 23.83 -1.59 4.97
CA TRP A 279 24.66 -1.26 3.81
C TRP A 279 26.12 -1.22 4.26
N GLU A 280 27.03 -1.81 3.48
CA GLU A 280 28.46 -1.93 3.82
C GLU A 280 28.72 -2.52 5.22
N GLY A 281 27.86 -3.44 5.68
CA GLY A 281 27.97 -4.08 6.99
C GLY A 281 27.50 -3.22 8.17
N GLU A 282 27.00 -2.00 7.92
CA GLU A 282 26.45 -1.10 8.94
C GLU A 282 24.91 -1.06 8.84
N ALA A 283 24.22 -1.30 9.95
CA ALA A 283 22.76 -1.18 10.00
C ALA A 283 22.34 0.29 10.05
N LEU A 284 21.33 0.71 9.28
CA LEU A 284 20.88 2.10 9.24
C LEU A 284 20.51 2.65 10.62
N GLY A 285 19.96 1.80 11.50
CA GLY A 285 19.62 2.17 12.87
C GLY A 285 20.82 2.66 13.71
N THR A 286 22.07 2.25 13.41
CA THR A 286 23.27 2.74 14.13
C THR A 286 23.64 4.17 13.75
N LEU A 287 23.23 4.59 12.56
CA LEU A 287 23.40 5.95 12.06
C LEU A 287 22.27 6.87 12.52
N SER A 288 21.10 6.31 12.83
CA SER A 288 19.90 7.03 13.27
C SER A 288 19.88 7.32 14.77
N LEU A 289 19.13 8.36 15.14
CA LEU A 289 18.65 8.57 16.49
C LEU A 289 17.70 7.44 16.89
N PRO A 290 17.73 7.01 18.17
CA PRO A 290 16.84 5.95 18.66
C PRO A 290 15.37 6.41 18.72
N ARG A 291 15.15 7.72 18.83
CA ARG A 291 13.82 8.37 18.78
C ARG A 291 13.96 9.75 18.15
N LEU A 292 13.00 10.10 17.29
CA LEU A 292 12.88 11.47 16.79
C LEU A 292 12.58 12.40 17.98
N PRO A 293 13.37 13.47 18.20
CA PRO A 293 13.08 14.45 19.24
C PRO A 293 11.79 15.19 18.91
N ARG A 294 11.09 15.70 19.93
CA ARG A 294 9.97 16.61 19.69
C ARG A 294 10.47 17.82 18.91
N LEU A 295 9.77 18.13 17.82
CA LEU A 295 10.14 19.20 16.88
C LEU A 295 9.32 20.48 17.15
N GLY A 296 8.40 20.43 18.11
CA GLY A 296 7.48 21.52 18.39
C GLY A 296 6.35 21.64 17.36
N LEU A 297 6.08 20.53 16.64
CA LEU A 297 4.94 20.41 15.74
C LEU A 297 3.77 19.76 16.47
N ASP A 298 2.58 19.86 15.89
CA ASP A 298 1.43 19.06 16.33
C ASP A 298 1.70 17.56 16.11
N ASP A 299 0.91 16.71 16.77
CA ASP A 299 1.13 15.26 16.75
C ASP A 299 0.99 14.65 15.35
N GLU A 300 0.20 15.25 14.45
CA GLU A 300 0.00 14.76 13.09
C GLU A 300 1.21 15.10 12.21
N SER A 301 1.66 16.35 12.25
CA SER A 301 2.89 16.79 11.59
C SER A 301 4.13 16.05 12.11
N GLU A 302 4.23 15.79 13.42
CA GLU A 302 5.32 14.97 13.97
C GLU A 302 5.29 13.52 13.45
N ARG A 303 4.10 12.95 13.22
CA ARG A 303 3.98 11.61 12.61
C ARG A 303 4.45 11.62 11.17
N LEU A 304 4.05 12.62 10.38
CA LEU A 304 4.50 12.75 9.00
C LEU A 304 6.02 12.86 8.91
N VAL A 305 6.66 13.68 9.76
CA VAL A 305 8.13 13.80 9.78
C VAL A 305 8.83 12.49 10.16
N ARG A 306 8.23 11.65 11.01
CA ARG A 306 8.81 10.33 11.38
C ARG A 306 8.89 9.37 10.21
N LEU A 307 7.99 9.50 9.24
CA LEU A 307 7.91 8.64 8.08
C LEU A 307 8.90 9.06 6.98
N ILE A 308 9.43 10.29 7.03
CA ILE A 308 10.40 10.76 6.04
C ILE A 308 11.67 9.90 6.12
N ASP A 309 12.12 9.41 4.96
CA ASP A 309 13.22 8.43 4.85
C ASP A 309 14.46 8.85 5.64
N VAL A 310 14.90 10.11 5.49
CA VAL A 310 16.02 10.68 6.28
C VAL A 310 15.71 12.11 6.69
N VAL A 311 15.94 12.45 7.96
CA VAL A 311 15.80 13.79 8.50
C VAL A 311 17.08 14.19 9.23
N TRP A 312 17.66 15.33 8.85
CA TRP A 312 18.80 15.93 9.52
C TRP A 312 18.32 16.92 10.58
N ILE A 313 18.89 16.85 11.77
CA ILE A 313 18.53 17.66 12.92
C ILE A 313 19.77 18.39 13.44
N SER A 314 19.72 19.72 13.42
CA SER A 314 20.73 20.63 13.95
C SER A 314 20.34 21.13 15.34
N GLY A 315 21.32 21.25 16.24
CA GLY A 315 21.07 21.63 17.63
C GLY A 315 20.12 20.65 18.33
N ARG A 316 19.27 21.14 19.24
CA ARG A 316 18.39 20.29 20.07
C ARG A 316 17.10 19.83 19.37
N HIS A 317 16.48 20.66 18.52
CA HIS A 317 15.14 20.37 17.96
C HIS A 317 14.91 20.90 16.54
N ARG A 318 15.92 21.47 15.86
CA ARG A 318 15.71 22.13 14.57
C ARG A 318 15.98 21.16 13.42
N VAL A 319 14.97 20.91 12.57
CA VAL A 319 15.18 20.20 11.30
C VAL A 319 16.05 21.06 10.39
N ALA A 320 17.17 20.50 9.94
CA ALA A 320 18.11 21.14 9.02
C ALA A 320 17.80 20.80 7.56
N ALA A 321 17.37 19.56 7.29
CA ALA A 321 16.93 19.10 5.98
C ALA A 321 16.12 17.80 6.13
N ALA A 322 15.24 17.52 5.17
CA ALA A 322 14.48 16.28 5.10
C ALA A 322 14.57 15.69 3.68
N PHE A 323 14.69 14.37 3.57
CA PHE A 323 14.98 13.68 2.32
C PHE A 323 14.02 12.52 2.10
N GLU A 324 13.44 12.46 0.91
CA GLU A 324 12.67 11.33 0.40
C GLU A 324 13.45 10.64 -0.71
N VAL A 325 13.61 9.32 -0.61
CA VAL A 325 14.40 8.53 -1.58
C VAL A 325 13.46 7.75 -2.50
N GLU A 326 13.39 8.19 -3.75
CA GLU A 326 12.39 7.78 -4.72
C GLU A 326 12.94 6.72 -5.68
N ARG A 327 12.55 5.45 -5.54
CA ARG A 327 13.05 4.34 -6.40
C ARG A 327 12.00 3.53 -7.17
N THR A 328 10.75 3.48 -6.72
CA THR A 328 9.66 2.71 -7.38
C THR A 328 8.77 3.62 -8.21
N THR A 329 7.98 3.10 -9.15
CA THR A 329 7.18 3.88 -10.12
C THR A 329 6.21 4.93 -9.51
N SER A 330 5.99 4.93 -8.20
CA SER A 330 5.18 5.91 -7.46
C SER A 330 5.99 7.11 -6.96
N VAL A 331 6.29 8.07 -7.85
CA VAL A 331 6.78 9.42 -7.48
C VAL A 331 5.80 10.18 -6.57
N HIS A 332 4.63 9.60 -6.30
CA HIS A 332 3.50 10.26 -5.68
C HIS A 332 3.54 10.20 -4.14
N SER A 333 3.99 9.13 -3.50
CA SER A 333 3.87 8.99 -2.03
C SER A 333 4.82 9.92 -1.26
N GLY A 334 6.09 10.01 -1.65
CA GLY A 334 7.05 10.91 -1.01
C GLY A 334 6.69 12.38 -1.17
N ILE A 335 6.29 12.78 -2.39
CA ILE A 335 5.88 14.17 -2.68
C ILE A 335 4.59 14.54 -1.97
N LEU A 336 3.60 13.64 -1.90
CA LEU A 336 2.35 13.89 -1.17
C LEU A 336 2.59 14.05 0.32
N ARG A 337 3.46 13.26 0.95
CA ARG A 337 3.82 13.46 2.37
C ARG A 337 4.40 14.85 2.64
N MET A 338 5.21 15.37 1.72
CA MET A 338 5.71 16.75 1.83
C MET A 338 4.59 17.79 1.59
N ALA A 339 3.65 17.50 0.71
CA ALA A 339 2.48 18.35 0.46
C ALA A 339 1.57 18.41 1.70
N ASP A 340 1.31 17.27 2.34
CA ASP A 340 0.52 17.16 3.57
C ASP A 340 1.21 17.93 4.70
N LEU A 341 2.52 17.77 4.86
CA LEU A 341 3.29 18.54 5.83
C LEU A 341 3.25 20.05 5.55
N ALA A 342 3.32 20.45 4.28
CA ALA A 342 3.21 21.84 3.87
C ALA A 342 1.81 22.44 4.12
N ALA A 343 0.77 21.60 4.09
CA ALA A 343 -0.61 21.99 4.36
C ALA A 343 -0.92 22.06 5.86
N LEU A 344 -0.50 21.06 6.63
CA LEU A 344 -0.73 20.97 8.08
C LEU A 344 0.15 21.93 8.88
N ALA A 345 1.39 22.14 8.44
CA ALA A 345 2.35 23.01 9.10
C ALA A 345 2.86 24.09 8.13
N PRO A 346 2.02 25.06 7.72
CA PRO A 346 2.39 26.06 6.72
C PRO A 346 3.56 26.97 7.17
N ASN A 347 3.70 27.17 8.48
CA ASN A 347 4.79 27.92 9.10
C ASN A 347 6.11 27.12 9.21
N LEU A 348 6.08 25.83 8.86
CA LEU A 348 7.26 24.99 8.89
C LEU A 348 8.16 25.31 7.70
N SER A 349 9.38 25.71 8.03
CA SER A 349 10.36 26.23 7.09
C SER A 349 11.67 25.48 7.26
N PHE A 350 11.78 24.33 6.60
CA PHE A 350 13.08 23.68 6.39
C PHE A 350 13.16 23.14 4.96
N PRO A 351 14.37 23.03 4.40
CA PRO A 351 14.54 22.52 3.05
C PRO A 351 14.19 21.03 3.00
N MET A 352 13.44 20.66 1.97
CA MET A 352 13.10 19.27 1.66
C MET A 352 13.72 18.88 0.32
N TYR A 353 14.07 17.60 0.18
CA TYR A 353 14.69 17.10 -1.05
C TYR A 353 14.11 15.76 -1.46
N VAL A 354 13.85 15.59 -2.76
CA VAL A 354 13.59 14.29 -3.37
C VAL A 354 14.87 13.79 -4.04
N VAL A 355 15.34 12.62 -3.63
CA VAL A 355 16.52 11.96 -4.21
C VAL A 355 16.05 10.79 -5.05
N ALA A 356 16.28 10.82 -6.35
CA ALA A 356 15.82 9.77 -7.27
C ALA A 356 16.93 9.35 -8.24
N PRO A 357 16.84 8.19 -8.89
CA PRO A 357 17.67 7.88 -10.05
C PRO A 357 17.59 8.98 -11.12
N ARG A 358 18.70 9.22 -11.84
CA ARG A 358 18.83 10.33 -12.79
C ARG A 358 17.75 10.33 -13.87
N ASP A 359 17.41 9.16 -14.40
CA ASP A 359 16.37 8.95 -15.40
C ASP A 359 14.96 9.29 -14.89
N ARG A 360 14.74 9.38 -13.57
CA ARG A 360 13.46 9.72 -12.94
C ARG A 360 13.31 11.18 -12.57
N LEU A 361 14.38 11.97 -12.58
CA LEU A 361 14.31 13.41 -12.28
C LEU A 361 13.32 14.19 -13.15
N PRO A 362 13.14 13.91 -14.45
CA PRO A 362 12.11 14.58 -15.25
C PRO A 362 10.70 14.34 -14.71
N LYS A 363 10.42 13.14 -14.18
CA LYS A 363 9.14 12.81 -13.56
C LYS A 363 8.96 13.54 -12.24
N VAL A 364 9.99 13.59 -11.39
CA VAL A 364 9.99 14.35 -10.12
C VAL A 364 9.71 15.83 -10.38
N ARG A 365 10.42 16.43 -11.34
CA ARG A 365 10.20 17.82 -11.77
C ARG A 365 8.75 18.05 -12.18
N ARG A 366 8.20 17.18 -13.03
CA ARG A 366 6.81 17.31 -13.52
C ARG A 366 5.79 17.23 -12.39
N GLU A 367 5.96 16.29 -11.44
CA GLU A 367 5.05 16.19 -10.29
C GLU A 367 5.14 17.43 -9.41
N LEU A 368 6.34 17.88 -9.05
CA LEU A 368 6.53 19.11 -8.26
C LEU A 368 5.97 20.35 -8.95
N ALA A 369 6.01 20.41 -10.29
CA ALA A 369 5.44 21.51 -11.08
C ALA A 369 3.91 21.54 -11.14
N ARG A 370 3.21 20.55 -10.58
CA ARG A 370 1.73 20.50 -10.62
C ARG A 370 1.13 21.72 -9.92
N PRO A 371 0.12 22.38 -10.51
CA PRO A 371 -0.50 23.57 -9.92
C PRO A 371 -0.97 23.40 -8.48
N SER A 372 -1.51 22.23 -8.13
CA SER A 372 -1.94 21.92 -6.76
C SER A 372 -0.79 21.92 -5.75
N LEU A 373 0.40 21.48 -6.14
CA LEU A 373 1.59 21.47 -5.28
C LEU A 373 2.30 22.83 -5.26
N GLN A 374 2.25 23.55 -6.39
CA GLN A 374 2.74 24.94 -6.45
C GLN A 374 1.89 25.87 -5.59
N ALA A 375 0.56 25.69 -5.54
CA ALA A 375 -0.33 26.43 -4.65
C ALA A 375 0.01 26.22 -3.16
N LEU A 376 0.53 25.04 -2.81
CA LEU A 376 1.08 24.75 -1.48
C LEU A 376 2.52 25.26 -1.30
N GLY A 377 3.08 26.03 -2.23
CA GLY A 377 4.45 26.54 -2.17
C GLY A 377 5.53 25.45 -2.14
N LEU A 378 5.21 24.23 -2.59
CA LEU A 378 6.12 23.09 -2.49
C LEU A 378 7.30 23.21 -3.46
N GLY A 379 7.10 23.80 -4.65
CA GLY A 379 8.17 24.09 -5.61
C GLY A 379 9.29 24.98 -5.06
N ARG A 380 8.95 25.87 -4.12
CA ARG A 380 9.91 26.75 -3.43
C ARG A 380 10.64 26.06 -2.29
N ARG A 381 10.01 25.07 -1.65
CA ARG A 381 10.50 24.43 -0.41
C ARG A 381 11.19 23.08 -0.67
N CYS A 382 10.87 22.45 -1.78
CA CYS A 382 11.35 21.13 -2.17
C CYS A 382 12.31 21.24 -3.37
N GLY A 383 13.57 20.84 -3.15
CA GLY A 383 14.51 20.58 -4.24
C GLY A 383 14.53 19.11 -4.64
N PHE A 384 15.23 18.78 -5.71
CA PHE A 384 15.46 17.38 -6.08
C PHE A 384 16.84 17.20 -6.71
N PHE A 385 17.43 16.02 -6.57
CA PHE A 385 18.72 15.70 -7.18
C PHE A 385 18.89 14.20 -7.40
N SER A 386 19.85 13.83 -8.25
CA SER A 386 20.06 12.43 -8.60
C SER A 386 20.83 11.67 -7.53
N ALA A 387 20.46 10.40 -7.28
CA ALA A 387 21.20 9.51 -6.42
C ALA A 387 22.67 9.35 -6.88
N GLU A 388 22.88 9.38 -8.20
CA GLU A 388 24.20 9.33 -8.83
C GLU A 388 25.02 10.59 -8.51
N SER A 389 24.41 11.78 -8.54
CA SER A 389 25.07 13.03 -8.12
C SER A 389 25.45 13.01 -6.65
N LEU A 390 24.58 12.45 -5.80
CA LEU A 390 24.86 12.26 -4.38
C LEU A 390 26.08 11.36 -4.18
N VAL A 391 26.10 10.18 -4.81
CA VAL A 391 27.24 9.24 -4.73
C VAL A 391 28.53 9.91 -5.19
N ALA A 392 28.51 10.58 -6.34
CA ALA A 392 29.70 11.21 -6.92
C ALA A 392 30.26 12.37 -6.07
N SER A 393 29.41 13.04 -5.28
CA SER A 393 29.79 14.24 -4.52
C SER A 393 29.86 14.03 -3.01
N ALA A 394 29.43 12.87 -2.49
CA ALA A 394 29.32 12.61 -1.05
C ALA A 394 30.64 12.86 -0.29
N ASP A 395 31.76 12.34 -0.79
CA ASP A 395 33.07 12.50 -0.16
C ASP A 395 33.52 13.97 -0.13
N ALA A 396 33.31 14.70 -1.23
CA ALA A 396 33.66 16.11 -1.31
C ALA A 396 32.79 16.96 -0.36
N ILE A 397 31.48 16.68 -0.29
CA ILE A 397 30.58 17.37 0.63
C ILE A 397 30.92 17.03 2.08
N ALA A 398 31.26 15.78 2.41
CA ALA A 398 31.64 15.38 3.75
C ALA A 398 32.95 16.06 4.21
N ARG A 399 33.92 16.24 3.30
CA ARG A 399 35.22 16.84 3.62
C ARG A 399 35.22 18.37 3.64
N PHE A 400 34.50 19.00 2.70
CA PHE A 400 34.57 20.45 2.47
C PHE A 400 33.25 21.17 2.76
N GLY A 401 32.19 20.45 3.13
CA GLY A 401 30.90 21.02 3.48
C GLY A 401 30.94 21.71 4.84
N GLY A 402 30.80 23.03 4.87
CA GLY A 402 30.73 23.82 6.11
C GLY A 402 29.42 23.68 6.90
N GLY A 403 28.65 22.62 6.70
CA GLY A 403 27.36 22.36 7.35
C GLY A 403 26.27 21.83 6.41
N PRO A 404 25.04 21.58 6.93
CA PRO A 404 23.97 20.90 6.19
C PRO A 404 23.54 21.61 4.90
N ALA A 405 23.69 22.93 4.81
CA ALA A 405 23.41 23.69 3.59
C ALA A 405 24.28 23.29 2.39
N ALA A 406 25.40 22.59 2.61
CA ALA A 406 26.26 22.11 1.53
C ALA A 406 25.53 21.15 0.56
N ILE A 407 24.48 20.45 1.03
CA ILE A 407 23.67 19.55 0.19
C ILE A 407 22.88 20.30 -0.88
N GLU A 408 22.57 21.58 -0.64
CA GLU A 408 21.79 22.40 -1.57
C GLU A 408 22.48 22.59 -2.92
N ARG A 409 23.82 22.44 -2.97
CA ARG A 409 24.58 22.51 -4.22
C ARG A 409 24.24 21.40 -5.21
N LEU A 410 23.65 20.29 -4.74
CA LEU A 410 23.17 19.22 -5.60
C LEU A 410 21.77 19.50 -6.15
N ALA A 411 20.99 20.33 -5.45
CA ALA A 411 19.57 20.42 -5.63
C ALA A 411 19.15 21.33 -6.79
N GLU A 412 18.28 20.79 -7.64
CA GLU A 412 17.51 21.54 -8.61
C GLU A 412 16.14 21.91 -8.03
N ARG A 413 15.54 23.01 -8.51
CA ARG A 413 14.21 23.45 -8.09
C ARG A 413 13.32 23.68 -9.31
N VAL A 414 12.01 23.63 -9.09
CA VAL A 414 11.03 24.01 -10.10
C VAL A 414 10.83 25.53 -10.00
N SER A 415 11.03 26.23 -11.13
CA SER A 415 10.74 27.67 -11.22
C SER A 415 9.23 27.92 -11.15
N GLU A 416 8.82 29.06 -10.61
CA GLU A 416 7.39 29.42 -10.60
C GLU A 416 6.86 29.60 -12.04
N PRO A 417 5.61 29.22 -12.32
CA PRO A 417 4.93 29.74 -13.49
C PRO A 417 4.82 31.26 -13.33
N ALA A 418 5.26 31.99 -14.36
CA ALA A 418 5.29 33.45 -14.41
C ALA A 418 3.91 34.10 -14.26
#